data_AF-A0A2A9CCA1-F1
#
_entry.id   AF-A0A2A9CCA1-F1
#
_cell.length_a   1.000
_cell.length_b   1.000
_cell.length_c   1.000
_cell.angle_alpha   90.00
_cell.angle_beta   90.00
_cell.angle_gamma   90.00
#
_symmetry.space_group_name_H-M   'P 1'
#
loop_
_entity.id
_entity.type
_entity.pdbx_description
1 polymer ?
#
loop_
_entity_poly.entity_id
_entity_poly.type
_entity_poly.pdbx_seq_one_letter_code
_entity_poly.pdbx_strand_id
1 'polypeptide(L)'
;MKKKLKKVILPVLLLSFALNVFFISYYFYEKKREEERLGQAINYIMFNMNESVNLINDIDKNHPEYKNRLILAQNKVAENEGLINAHIKEMPQNLVSWNGGIGVGLGNGIYGVSEKGAAEAVEDILNFKKGYDKEIQHVNPEDQPYEAIQVIENVLSSKKYMGERFIYK
;
A
#
# COMPACT_ATOMS: atom_id res chain seq x y z
N MET A 1 -21.52 -1.40 60.01
CA MET A 1 -21.70 -1.29 58.54
C MET A 1 -20.46 -0.87 57.75
N LYS A 2 -19.67 0.14 58.16
CA LYS A 2 -18.49 0.64 57.40
C LYS A 2 -17.44 -0.41 56.99
N LYS A 3 -17.15 -1.42 57.82
CA LYS A 3 -16.18 -2.49 57.50
C LYS A 3 -16.65 -3.44 56.38
N LYS A 4 -17.95 -3.78 56.32
CA LYS A 4 -18.50 -4.64 55.25
C LYS A 4 -18.54 -3.89 53.91
N LEU A 5 -18.88 -2.61 53.93
CA LEU A 5 -18.92 -1.78 52.71
C LEU A 5 -17.53 -1.62 52.08
N LYS A 6 -16.48 -1.38 52.89
CA LYS A 6 -15.08 -1.35 52.40
C LYS A 6 -14.61 -2.69 51.81
N LYS A 7 -15.05 -3.82 52.36
CA LYS A 7 -14.72 -5.16 51.83
C LYS A 7 -15.32 -5.45 50.45
N VAL A 8 -16.35 -4.72 50.03
CA VAL A 8 -16.99 -4.88 48.72
C VAL A 8 -16.54 -3.79 47.75
N ILE A 9 -16.46 -2.54 48.22
CA ILE A 9 -16.05 -1.41 47.38
C ILE A 9 -14.59 -1.55 46.93
N LEU A 10 -13.68 -1.96 47.82
CA LEU A 10 -12.25 -2.04 47.48
C LEU A 10 -11.97 -3.09 46.37
N PRO A 11 -12.52 -4.33 46.43
CA PRO A 11 -12.39 -5.27 45.32
C PRO A 11 -13.07 -4.81 44.03
N VAL A 12 -14.23 -4.15 44.12
CA VAL A 12 -14.92 -3.62 42.93
C VAL A 12 -14.08 -2.54 42.24
N LEU A 13 -13.48 -1.63 43.01
CA LEU A 13 -12.57 -0.61 42.47
C LEU A 13 -11.31 -1.24 41.87
N LEU A 14 -10.72 -2.24 42.53
CA LEU A 14 -9.56 -2.97 42.01
C LEU A 14 -9.89 -3.73 40.72
N LEU A 15 -11.05 -4.39 40.65
CA LEU A 15 -11.50 -5.09 39.45
C LEU A 15 -11.78 -4.11 38.31
N SER A 16 -12.43 -2.98 38.59
CA SER A 16 -12.67 -1.93 37.60
C SER A 16 -11.35 -1.35 37.07
N PHE A 17 -10.38 -1.07 37.95
CA PHE A 17 -9.06 -0.62 37.54
C PHE A 17 -8.35 -1.67 36.67
N ALA A 18 -8.35 -2.95 37.08
CA ALA A 18 -7.75 -4.03 36.32
C ALA A 18 -8.37 -4.22 34.93
N LEU A 19 -9.71 -4.12 34.83
CA LEU A 19 -10.42 -4.17 33.55
C LEU A 19 -10.04 -3.00 32.64
N ASN A 20 -9.97 -1.78 33.18
CA ASN A 20 -9.54 -0.62 32.41
C ASN A 20 -8.11 -0.78 31.88
N VAL A 21 -7.17 -1.23 32.72
CA VAL A 21 -5.78 -1.51 32.29
C VAL A 21 -5.75 -2.59 31.22
N PHE A 22 -6.55 -3.65 31.36
CA PHE A 22 -6.67 -4.71 30.36
C PHE A 22 -7.17 -4.18 29.01
N PHE A 23 -8.25 -3.40 28.99
CA PHE A 23 -8.80 -2.83 27.75
C PHE A 23 -7.81 -1.87 27.08
N ILE A 24 -7.12 -1.03 27.85
CA ILE A 24 -6.09 -0.13 27.33
C ILE A 24 -4.95 -0.94 26.70
N SER A 25 -4.45 -1.95 27.40
CA SER A 25 -3.36 -2.80 26.92
C SER A 25 -3.75 -3.56 25.66
N TYR A 26 -4.97 -4.11 25.63
CA TYR A 26 -5.52 -4.80 24.47
C TYR A 26 -5.65 -3.85 23.26
N TYR A 27 -6.16 -2.64 23.46
CA TYR A 27 -6.27 -1.63 22.42
C TYR A 27 -4.91 -1.29 21.80
N PHE A 28 -3.88 -1.05 22.62
CA PHE A 28 -2.53 -0.78 22.12
C PHE A 28 -1.93 -1.97 21.36
N TYR A 29 -2.17 -3.20 21.85
CA TYR A 29 -1.71 -4.40 21.16
C TYR A 29 -2.36 -4.57 19.79
N GLU A 30 -3.69 -4.39 19.71
CA GLU A 30 -4.43 -4.48 18.45
C GLU A 30 -3.96 -3.43 17.45
N LYS A 31 -3.78 -2.17 17.90
CA LYS A 31 -3.26 -1.08 17.08
C LYS A 31 -1.87 -1.41 16.52
N LYS A 32 -0.96 -1.88 17.36
CA LYS A 32 0.40 -2.25 16.91
C LYS A 32 0.36 -3.37 15.87
N ARG A 33 -0.48 -4.38 16.07
CA ARG A 33 -0.65 -5.49 15.13
C ARG A 33 -1.22 -5.02 13.79
N GLU A 34 -2.10 -4.02 13.80
CA GLU A 34 -2.64 -3.39 12.59
C GLU A 34 -1.54 -2.63 11.83
N GLU A 35 -0.71 -1.86 12.52
CA GLU A 35 0.46 -1.17 11.94
C GLU A 35 1.46 -2.16 11.33
N GLU A 36 1.79 -3.25 12.03
CA GLU A 36 2.69 -4.31 11.53
C GLU A 36 2.15 -4.95 10.24
N ARG A 37 0.84 -5.24 10.18
CA ARG A 37 0.20 -5.79 8.98
C ARG A 37 0.20 -4.79 7.82
N LEU A 38 -0.05 -3.53 8.11
CA LEU A 38 -0.04 -2.46 7.11
C LEU A 38 1.37 -2.29 6.53
N GLY A 39 2.41 -2.29 7.37
CA GLY A 39 3.80 -2.21 6.93
C GLY A 39 4.19 -3.37 6.02
N GLN A 40 3.79 -4.59 6.36
CA GLN A 40 3.95 -5.76 5.49
C GLN A 40 3.23 -5.58 4.15
N ALA A 41 1.98 -5.11 4.17
CA ALA A 41 1.20 -4.89 2.96
C ALA A 41 1.89 -3.89 2.01
N ILE A 42 2.39 -2.77 2.54
CA ILE A 42 3.13 -1.76 1.75
C ILE A 42 4.39 -2.38 1.14
N ASN A 43 5.16 -3.15 1.91
CA ASN A 43 6.35 -3.83 1.41
C ASN A 43 6.03 -4.80 0.27
N TYR A 44 4.94 -5.58 0.38
CA TYR A 44 4.52 -6.48 -0.70
C TYR A 44 4.06 -5.72 -1.95
N ILE A 45 3.32 -4.62 -1.79
CA ILE A 45 2.93 -3.77 -2.93
C ILE A 45 4.18 -3.26 -3.66
N MET A 46 5.18 -2.77 -2.91
CA MET A 46 6.43 -2.26 -3.48
C MET A 46 7.31 -3.35 -4.09
N PHE A 47 7.35 -4.53 -3.48
CA PHE A 47 8.00 -5.70 -4.04
C PHE A 47 7.40 -6.06 -5.41
N ASN A 48 6.07 -6.18 -5.50
CA ASN A 48 5.39 -6.46 -6.76
C ASN A 48 5.63 -5.37 -7.81
N MET A 49 5.68 -4.10 -7.41
CA MET A 49 6.03 -3.02 -8.33
C MET A 49 7.46 -3.14 -8.84
N ASN A 50 8.42 -3.51 -7.99
CA ASN A 50 9.79 -3.75 -8.39
C ASN A 50 9.90 -4.91 -9.40
N GLU A 51 9.16 -6.00 -9.16
CA GLU A 51 9.10 -7.12 -10.09
C GLU A 51 8.48 -6.72 -11.44
N SER A 52 7.40 -5.94 -11.44
CA SER A 52 6.83 -5.37 -12.66
C SER A 52 7.85 -4.52 -13.42
N VAL A 53 8.60 -3.67 -12.73
CA VAL A 53 9.67 -2.86 -13.34
C VAL A 53 10.74 -3.75 -13.97
N ASN A 54 11.23 -4.77 -13.26
CA ASN A 54 12.25 -5.69 -13.78
C ASN A 54 11.77 -6.42 -15.05
N LEU A 55 10.49 -6.81 -15.09
CA LEU A 55 9.91 -7.46 -16.26
C LEU A 55 9.84 -6.53 -17.47
N ILE A 56 9.56 -5.23 -17.25
CA ILE A 56 9.26 -4.26 -18.30
C ILE A 56 10.51 -3.52 -18.80
N ASN A 57 11.46 -3.16 -17.93
CA ASN A 57 12.62 -2.33 -18.29
C ASN A 57 13.62 -3.04 -19.21
N ASP A 58 13.72 -4.37 -19.11
CA ASP A 58 14.74 -5.15 -19.79
C ASP A 58 14.32 -5.61 -21.20
N ILE A 59 13.21 -5.08 -21.74
CA ILE A 59 12.62 -5.59 -22.97
C ILE A 59 12.06 -4.49 -23.89
N ASP A 60 12.44 -4.54 -25.17
CA ASP A 60 11.84 -3.70 -26.22
C ASP A 60 10.49 -4.25 -26.66
N LYS A 61 9.58 -3.38 -27.13
CA LYS A 61 8.26 -3.76 -27.68
C LYS A 61 8.33 -4.79 -28.79
N ASN A 62 9.42 -4.80 -29.57
CA ASN A 62 9.63 -5.73 -30.68
C ASN A 62 10.18 -7.10 -30.23
N HIS A 63 10.54 -7.26 -28.95
CA HIS A 63 11.05 -8.52 -28.45
C HIS A 63 9.94 -9.58 -28.42
N PRO A 64 10.23 -10.85 -28.80
CA PRO A 64 9.22 -11.90 -28.86
C PRO A 64 8.51 -12.16 -27.51
N GLU A 65 9.19 -11.92 -26.39
CA GLU A 65 8.61 -12.11 -25.05
C GLU A 65 7.82 -10.92 -24.51
N TYR A 66 7.76 -9.79 -25.22
CA TYR A 66 7.22 -8.54 -24.68
C TYR A 66 5.81 -8.72 -24.11
N LYS A 67 4.92 -9.39 -24.84
CA LYS A 67 3.55 -9.69 -24.39
C LYS A 67 3.52 -10.57 -23.14
N ASN A 68 4.35 -11.61 -23.07
CA ASN A 68 4.41 -12.49 -21.90
C ASN A 68 4.89 -11.73 -20.66
N ARG A 69 5.88 -10.84 -20.81
CA ARG A 69 6.36 -10.01 -19.70
C ARG A 69 5.33 -8.98 -19.25
N LEU A 70 4.57 -8.39 -20.19
CA LEU A 70 3.43 -7.55 -19.82
C LEU A 70 2.37 -8.32 -19.04
N ILE A 71 2.06 -9.57 -19.40
CA ILE A 71 1.13 -10.44 -18.65
C ILE A 71 1.63 -10.63 -17.21
N LEU A 72 2.91 -10.97 -17.05
CA LEU A 72 3.51 -11.16 -15.72
C LEU A 72 3.47 -9.88 -14.89
N ALA A 73 3.78 -8.73 -15.50
CA ALA A 73 3.72 -7.44 -14.82
C ALA A 73 2.28 -7.05 -14.46
N GLN A 74 1.30 -7.34 -15.33
CA GLN A 74 -0.11 -7.13 -15.04
C GLN A 74 -0.56 -7.99 -13.85
N ASN A 75 -0.15 -9.25 -13.79
CA ASN A 75 -0.46 -10.14 -12.67
C ASN A 75 0.11 -9.60 -11.36
N LYS A 76 1.34 -9.09 -11.37
CA LYS A 76 1.97 -8.46 -10.19
C LYS A 76 1.22 -7.22 -9.72
N VAL A 77 0.72 -6.40 -10.64
CA VAL A 77 -0.15 -5.25 -10.30
C VAL A 77 -1.50 -5.70 -9.76
N ALA A 78 -2.09 -6.76 -10.32
CA ALA A 78 -3.35 -7.30 -9.85
C ALA A 78 -3.23 -7.92 -8.43
N GLU A 79 -2.11 -8.55 -8.11
CA GLU A 79 -1.82 -9.07 -6.76
C GLU A 79 -1.88 -7.97 -5.67
N ASN A 80 -1.56 -6.72 -6.03
CA ASN A 80 -1.65 -5.60 -5.09
C ASN A 80 -3.08 -5.25 -4.71
N GLU A 81 -4.07 -5.53 -5.56
CA GLU A 81 -5.46 -5.16 -5.32
C GLU A 81 -6.00 -5.81 -4.03
N GLY A 82 -5.65 -7.07 -3.77
CA GLY A 82 -6.04 -7.76 -2.54
C GLY A 82 -5.50 -7.09 -1.28
N LEU A 83 -4.23 -6.65 -1.32
CA LEU A 83 -3.58 -5.95 -0.20
C LEU A 83 -4.17 -4.55 0.02
N ILE A 84 -4.38 -3.81 -1.06
CA ILE A 84 -5.00 -2.48 -1.03
C ILE A 84 -6.42 -2.59 -0.45
N ASN A 85 -7.21 -3.57 -0.90
CA ASN A 85 -8.58 -3.75 -0.43
C ASN A 85 -8.66 -4.19 1.04
N ALA A 86 -7.72 -5.02 1.51
CA ALA A 86 -7.65 -5.43 2.91
C ALA A 86 -7.37 -4.25 3.87
N HIS A 87 -6.73 -3.20 3.36
CA HIS A 87 -6.33 -2.00 4.11
C HIS A 87 -6.92 -0.72 3.49
N ILE A 88 -8.12 -0.81 2.91
CA ILE A 88 -8.69 0.28 2.09
C ILE A 88 -8.92 1.58 2.87
N LYS A 89 -9.06 1.51 4.20
CA LYS A 89 -9.28 2.70 5.05
C LYS A 89 -7.98 3.48 5.26
N GLU A 90 -6.84 2.81 5.19
CA GLU A 90 -5.51 3.36 5.39
C GLU A 90 -4.85 3.76 4.06
N MET A 91 -5.25 3.12 2.96
CA MET A 91 -4.68 3.37 1.63
C MET A 91 -5.23 4.66 1.00
N PRO A 92 -4.39 5.47 0.34
CA PRO A 92 -4.83 6.71 -0.25
C PRO A 92 -5.56 6.44 -1.58
N GLN A 93 -6.56 7.27 -1.89
CA GLN A 93 -7.43 7.08 -3.05
C GLN A 93 -6.64 7.07 -4.38
N ASN A 94 -5.59 7.87 -4.50
CA ASN A 94 -4.77 7.89 -5.70
C ASN A 94 -4.05 6.56 -5.93
N LEU A 95 -3.60 5.87 -4.87
CA LEU A 95 -3.00 4.53 -5.01
C LEU A 95 -4.03 3.53 -5.55
N VAL A 96 -5.26 3.56 -5.02
CA VAL A 96 -6.35 2.68 -5.47
C VAL A 96 -6.65 2.92 -6.94
N SER A 97 -6.87 4.18 -7.33
CA SER A 97 -7.19 4.56 -8.72
C SER A 97 -6.03 4.29 -9.68
N TRP A 98 -4.80 4.57 -9.27
CA TRP A 98 -3.60 4.34 -10.07
C TRP A 98 -3.37 2.84 -10.32
N ASN A 99 -3.48 1.99 -9.30
CA ASN A 99 -3.32 0.53 -9.45
C ASN A 99 -4.34 -0.05 -10.46
N GLY A 100 -5.61 0.38 -10.36
CA GLY A 100 -6.65 -0.02 -11.31
C GLY A 100 -6.37 0.47 -12.74
N GLY A 101 -5.93 1.73 -12.88
CA GLY A 101 -5.55 2.31 -14.16
C GLY A 101 -4.42 1.55 -14.86
N ILE A 102 -3.37 1.18 -14.12
CA ILE A 102 -2.26 0.37 -14.63
C ILE A 102 -2.75 -1.01 -15.05
N GLY A 103 -3.53 -1.69 -14.21
CA GLY A 103 -4.05 -3.03 -14.51
C GLY A 103 -4.83 -3.07 -15.83
N VAL A 104 -5.67 -2.05 -16.07
CA VAL A 104 -6.41 -1.88 -17.33
C VAL A 104 -5.48 -1.55 -18.49
N GLY A 105 -4.55 -0.62 -18.30
CA GLY A 105 -3.60 -0.18 -19.34
C GLY A 105 -2.74 -1.33 -19.87
N LEU A 106 -2.15 -2.11 -18.95
CA LEU A 106 -1.36 -3.30 -19.31
C LEU A 106 -2.23 -4.38 -19.99
N GLY A 107 -3.43 -4.64 -19.46
CA GLY A 107 -4.37 -5.59 -20.05
C GLY A 107 -4.70 -5.28 -21.50
N ASN A 108 -5.01 -4.02 -21.79
CA ASN A 108 -5.28 -3.59 -23.16
C ASN A 108 -4.07 -3.75 -24.09
N GLY A 109 -2.85 -3.63 -23.58
CA GLY A 109 -1.62 -3.91 -24.34
C GLY A 109 -1.44 -5.38 -24.69
N ILE A 110 -1.71 -6.27 -23.74
CA ILE A 110 -1.60 -7.72 -23.91
C ILE A 110 -2.57 -8.22 -24.97
N TYR A 111 -3.82 -7.77 -24.90
CA TYR A 111 -4.88 -8.18 -25.83
C TYR A 111 -4.89 -7.37 -27.13
N GLY A 112 -3.95 -6.43 -27.32
CA GLY A 112 -3.82 -5.63 -28.54
C GLY A 112 -4.95 -4.62 -28.76
N VAL A 113 -5.69 -4.27 -27.71
CA VAL A 113 -6.84 -3.35 -27.76
C VAL A 113 -6.38 -1.89 -27.68
N SER A 114 -5.29 -1.59 -26.96
CA SER A 114 -4.69 -0.25 -26.90
C SER A 114 -3.21 -0.28 -26.53
N GLU A 115 -2.32 -0.21 -27.53
CA GLU A 115 -0.86 -0.14 -27.31
C GLU A 115 -0.40 1.18 -26.68
N LYS A 116 -1.12 2.27 -26.96
CA LYS A 116 -0.85 3.58 -26.36
C LYS A 116 -1.10 3.54 -24.85
N GLY A 117 -2.23 2.99 -24.41
CA GLY A 117 -2.54 2.87 -22.99
C GLY A 117 -1.54 1.97 -22.24
N ALA A 118 -1.04 0.92 -22.89
CA ALA A 118 0.02 0.08 -22.32
C ALA A 118 1.34 0.83 -22.17
N ALA A 119 1.73 1.64 -23.17
CA ALA A 119 2.93 2.45 -23.11
C ALA A 119 2.87 3.49 -21.97
N GLU A 120 1.71 4.13 -21.80
CA GLU A 120 1.46 5.08 -20.71
C GLU A 120 1.52 4.38 -19.34
N ALA A 121 0.92 3.20 -19.20
CA ALA A 121 0.98 2.43 -17.95
C ALA A 121 2.42 1.99 -17.60
N VAL A 122 3.20 1.57 -18.60
CA VAL A 122 4.63 1.26 -18.42
C VAL A 122 5.39 2.49 -17.93
N GLU A 123 5.21 3.64 -18.57
CA GLU A 123 5.84 4.89 -18.17
C GLU A 123 5.45 5.27 -16.73
N ASP A 124 4.17 5.14 -16.37
CA ASP A 124 3.66 5.47 -15.04
C ASP A 124 4.27 4.57 -13.95
N ILE A 125 4.42 3.26 -14.20
CA ILE A 125 5.10 2.33 -13.27
C ILE A 125 6.55 2.77 -13.03
N LEU A 126 7.29 3.05 -14.11
CA LEU A 126 8.70 3.43 -14.04
C LEU A 126 8.90 4.76 -13.30
N ASN A 127 8.05 5.74 -13.60
CA ASN A 127 8.08 7.05 -12.97
C ASN A 127 7.73 6.98 -11.49
N PHE A 128 6.67 6.24 -11.13
CA PHE A 128 6.30 6.03 -9.74
C PHE A 128 7.44 5.36 -8.97
N LYS A 129 8.00 4.24 -9.46
CA LYS A 129 9.07 3.52 -8.75
C LYS A 129 10.28 4.41 -8.53
N LYS A 130 10.69 5.16 -9.56
CA LYS A 130 11.80 6.13 -9.46
C LYS A 130 11.53 7.23 -8.44
N GLY A 131 10.28 7.72 -8.35
CA GLY A 131 9.88 8.70 -7.35
C GLY A 131 9.90 8.10 -5.95
N TYR A 132 9.28 6.95 -5.77
CA TYR A 132 9.23 6.23 -4.50
C TYR A 132 10.63 5.96 -3.94
N ASP A 133 11.53 5.38 -4.74
CA ASP A 133 12.90 5.05 -4.31
C ASP A 133 13.72 6.27 -3.88
N LYS A 134 13.41 7.45 -4.45
CA LYS A 134 14.07 8.70 -4.07
C LYS A 134 13.54 9.26 -2.75
N GLU A 135 12.24 9.16 -2.53
CA GLU A 135 11.58 9.81 -1.39
C GLU A 135 11.54 8.91 -0.14
N ILE A 136 11.62 7.58 -0.29
CA ILE A 136 11.51 6.62 0.82
C ILE A 136 12.81 6.41 1.64
N GLN A 137 13.94 6.99 1.24
CA GLN A 137 15.29 6.62 1.72
C GLN A 137 15.52 6.58 3.24
N HIS A 138 14.67 7.24 4.03
CA HIS A 138 14.77 7.32 5.49
C HIS A 138 13.53 6.79 6.23
N VAL A 139 12.63 6.11 5.51
CA VAL A 139 11.39 5.54 6.04
C VAL A 139 11.44 4.03 5.85
N ASN A 140 11.37 3.27 6.94
CA ASN A 140 11.16 1.83 6.87
C ASN A 140 9.65 1.54 6.93
N PRO A 141 9.01 1.00 5.87
CA PRO A 141 7.57 0.76 5.88
C PRO A 141 7.09 -0.19 6.99
N GLU A 142 7.94 -1.10 7.49
CA GLU A 142 7.57 -2.00 8.59
C GLU A 142 7.47 -1.28 9.94
N ASP A 143 8.29 -0.25 10.14
CA ASP A 143 8.33 0.53 11.39
C ASP A 143 7.46 1.79 11.30
N GLN A 144 7.28 2.32 10.08
CA GLN A 144 6.66 3.62 9.77
C GLN A 144 5.71 3.51 8.56
N PRO A 145 4.64 2.70 8.67
CA PRO A 145 3.75 2.41 7.53
C PRO A 145 2.98 3.64 7.03
N TYR A 146 2.56 4.52 7.94
CA TYR A 146 1.79 5.72 7.55
C TYR A 146 2.67 6.75 6.83
N GLU A 147 3.92 6.91 7.26
CA GLU A 147 4.91 7.73 6.57
C GLU A 147 5.22 7.16 5.18
N ALA A 148 5.33 5.84 5.05
CA ALA A 148 5.53 5.19 3.76
C ALA A 148 4.32 5.40 2.82
N ILE A 149 3.09 5.31 3.35
CA ILE A 149 1.87 5.67 2.60
C ILE A 149 1.89 7.13 2.17
N GLN A 150 2.32 8.04 3.05
CA GLN A 150 2.43 9.45 2.71
C GLN A 150 3.45 9.68 1.58
N VAL A 151 4.55 8.92 1.56
CA VAL A 151 5.51 8.94 0.44
C VAL A 151 4.86 8.48 -0.86
N ILE A 152 4.13 7.36 -0.84
CA ILE A 152 3.39 6.86 -2.02
C ILE A 152 2.44 7.94 -2.54
N GLU A 153 1.65 8.53 -1.65
CA GLU A 153 0.69 9.57 -2.00
C GLU A 153 1.37 10.81 -2.57
N ASN A 154 2.45 11.27 -1.92
CA ASN A 154 3.22 12.42 -2.38
C ASN A 154 3.80 12.19 -3.77
N VAL A 155 4.31 10.98 -4.06
CA VAL A 155 4.84 10.64 -5.37
C VAL A 155 3.72 10.63 -6.42
N LEU A 156 2.61 9.97 -6.13
CA LEU A 156 1.46 9.89 -7.05
C LEU A 156 0.88 11.27 -7.37
N SER A 157 0.78 12.14 -6.37
CA SER A 157 0.27 13.50 -6.50
C SER A 157 1.31 14.51 -7.02
N SER A 158 2.54 14.10 -7.30
CA SER A 158 3.62 15.01 -7.68
C SER A 158 3.76 15.17 -9.18
N LYS A 159 3.62 16.42 -9.66
CA LYS A 159 3.98 16.80 -11.04
C LYS A 159 5.41 16.43 -11.44
N LYS A 160 6.33 16.39 -10.46
CA LYS A 160 7.74 16.03 -10.67
C LYS A 160 7.90 14.59 -11.15
N TYR A 161 7.02 13.68 -10.70
CA TYR A 161 7.12 12.26 -10.98
C TYR A 161 6.04 11.79 -11.95
N MET A 162 4.77 12.15 -11.70
CA MET A 162 3.61 11.61 -12.42
C MET A 162 2.99 12.58 -13.44
N GLY A 163 3.56 13.78 -13.61
CA GLY A 163 2.96 14.81 -14.45
C GLY A 163 1.58 15.22 -13.94
N GLU A 164 0.61 15.40 -14.84
CA GLU A 164 -0.75 15.85 -14.46
C GLU A 164 -1.77 14.72 -14.24
N ARG A 165 -1.37 13.46 -14.44
CA ARG A 165 -2.31 12.32 -14.56
C ARG A 165 -2.92 11.84 -13.23
N PHE A 166 -2.26 12.08 -12.10
CA PHE A 166 -2.65 11.53 -10.79
C PHE A 166 -2.66 12.56 -9.66
N ILE A 167 -2.85 13.84 -9.99
CA ILE A 167 -3.01 14.91 -9.00
C ILE A 167 -4.48 14.97 -8.59
N TYR A 168 -4.84 14.34 -7.47
CA TYR A 168 -6.14 14.65 -6.86
C TYR A 168 -6.10 15.99 -6.13
N LYS A 169 -7.19 16.75 -6.23
CA LYS A 169 -7.47 17.91 -5.40
C LYS A 169 -8.31 17.52 -4.21
#